data_AF-A0A7C1ZIS9-F1
#
_entry.id   AF-A0A7C1ZIS9-F1
#
_cell.length_a   1.000
_cell.length_b   1.000
_cell.length_c   1.000
_cell.angle_alpha   90.00
_cell.angle_beta   90.00
_cell.angle_gamma   90.00
#
_symmetry.space_group_name_H-M   'P 1'
#
loop_
_entity.id
_entity.type
_entity.pdbx_description
1 polymer ?
#
loop_
_entity_poly.entity_id
_entity_poly.type
_entity_poly.pdbx_seq_one_letter_code
_entity_poly.pdbx_strand_id
1 'polypeptide(L)'
;MPYERDVDIRVQPNEDTLVRTSNIKNVRSTKDGAIYAAEWIQSLIDAGHGFSAGIGLLSAAEALPAAAITTLRPQLWIRVPTNTTIIPLYGAIEVEDTGATTAFEVAIGKVGSDVGNGTSSAADFGPVNMSTGADLYTSKCTARQEATGDVTADADDDLWRAFKSEDNATTPATAGGLNFEWDPRGRAPKLVGPATLIMNIGSSSAPIVTARFQWVEFAS
;
A
#
# COMPACT_ATOMS: atom_id res chain seq x y z
N MET A 1 -2.33 -7.68 -46.98
CA MET A 1 -2.26 -7.48 -45.52
C MET A 1 -2.61 -6.03 -45.24
N PRO A 2 -3.81 -5.70 -44.75
CA PRO A 2 -4.11 -4.32 -44.38
C PRO A 2 -3.43 -4.01 -43.05
N TYR A 3 -2.76 -2.87 -43.01
CA TYR A 3 -2.09 -2.32 -41.83
C TYR A 3 -3.17 -1.79 -40.87
N GLU A 4 -3.20 -2.24 -39.62
CA GLU A 4 -3.91 -1.52 -38.57
C GLU A 4 -3.19 -0.19 -38.37
N ARG A 5 -3.89 0.92 -38.65
CA ARG A 5 -3.47 2.25 -38.21
C ARG A 5 -3.89 2.38 -36.77
N ASP A 6 -2.94 2.58 -35.86
CA ASP A 6 -3.22 3.08 -34.52
C ASP A 6 -4.06 4.36 -34.65
N VAL A 7 -5.33 4.27 -34.29
CA VAL A 7 -6.23 5.43 -34.30
C VAL A 7 -6.02 6.18 -33.00
N ASP A 8 -5.30 7.30 -33.07
CA ASP A 8 -5.16 8.24 -31.97
C ASP A 8 -6.50 8.97 -31.75
N ILE A 9 -7.31 8.47 -30.81
CA ILE A 9 -8.60 9.06 -30.46
C ILE A 9 -8.40 10.13 -29.39
N ARG A 10 -8.57 11.39 -29.78
CA ARG A 10 -8.55 12.54 -28.87
C ARG A 10 -9.97 13.05 -28.68
N VAL A 11 -10.46 13.06 -27.44
CA VAL A 11 -11.79 13.57 -27.10
C VAL A 11 -11.64 14.95 -26.47
N GLN A 12 -12.38 15.92 -27.02
CA GLN A 12 -12.49 17.25 -26.42
C GLN A 12 -13.74 17.27 -25.51
N PRO A 13 -13.60 17.53 -24.20
CA PRO A 13 -14.75 17.71 -23.33
C PRO A 13 -15.50 18.98 -23.73
N ASN A 14 -16.83 18.88 -23.84
CA ASN A 14 -17.67 20.02 -24.15
C ASN A 14 -17.84 20.85 -22.86
N GLU A 15 -16.97 21.82 -22.64
CA GLU A 15 -17.10 22.78 -21.54
C GLU A 15 -18.06 23.91 -22.00
N ASP A 16 -19.12 24.16 -21.23
CA ASP A 16 -20.17 25.16 -21.49
C ASP A 16 -19.68 26.61 -21.28
N THR A 17 -18.39 26.86 -21.46
CA THR A 17 -17.75 28.16 -21.26
C THR A 17 -16.76 28.41 -22.39
N LEU A 18 -16.97 29.52 -23.13
CA LEU A 18 -16.31 29.89 -24.39
C LEU A 18 -14.78 30.15 -24.30
N VAL A 19 -14.11 29.76 -23.22
CA VAL A 19 -12.66 29.90 -23.08
C VAL A 19 -12.02 28.55 -23.40
N ARG A 20 -11.68 28.36 -24.68
CA ARG A 20 -10.97 27.18 -25.19
C ARG A 20 -9.56 27.11 -24.60
N THR A 21 -9.43 26.47 -23.45
CA THR A 21 -8.13 26.03 -22.94
C THR A 21 -7.90 24.62 -23.47
N SER A 22 -6.75 24.40 -24.11
CA SER A 22 -6.32 23.13 -24.73
C SER A 22 -6.13 22.03 -23.67
N ASN A 23 -7.22 21.52 -23.09
CA ASN A 23 -7.22 20.43 -22.14
C ASN A 23 -7.57 19.13 -22.86
N ILE A 24 -6.61 18.61 -23.63
CA ILE A 24 -6.71 17.25 -24.18
C ILE A 24 -6.66 16.28 -23.00
N LYS A 25 -7.69 15.44 -22.85
CA LYS A 25 -7.69 14.34 -21.88
C LYS A 25 -7.34 13.06 -22.61
N ASN A 26 -6.40 12.31 -22.05
CA ASN A 26 -6.10 10.96 -22.53
C ASN A 26 -7.29 10.07 -22.20
N VAL A 27 -7.93 9.54 -23.24
CA VAL A 27 -9.04 8.60 -23.10
C VAL A 27 -8.53 7.22 -23.47
N ARG A 28 -8.98 6.19 -22.75
CA ARG A 28 -8.62 4.81 -23.03
C ARG A 28 -9.85 4.07 -23.53
N SER A 29 -9.62 3.08 -24.39
CA SER A 29 -10.66 2.18 -24.89
C SER A 29 -10.54 0.84 -24.18
N THR A 30 -11.67 0.18 -23.91
CA THR A 30 -11.66 -1.25 -23.59
C THR A 30 -11.21 -2.03 -24.81
N LYS A 31 -10.87 -3.31 -24.61
CA LYS A 31 -10.61 -4.26 -25.70
C LYS A 31 -11.78 -4.35 -26.70
N ASP A 32 -12.99 -4.07 -26.24
CA ASP A 32 -14.23 -4.11 -27.05
C ASP A 32 -14.59 -2.76 -27.69
N GLY A 33 -13.71 -1.76 -27.63
CA GLY A 33 -13.94 -0.45 -28.26
C GLY A 33 -14.80 0.51 -27.44
N ALA A 34 -15.17 0.16 -26.20
CA ALA A 34 -15.91 1.07 -25.34
C ALA A 34 -14.98 2.15 -24.79
N ILE A 35 -15.34 3.41 -25.02
CA ILE A 35 -14.57 4.57 -24.57
C ILE A 35 -15.05 4.93 -23.16
N TYR A 36 -14.15 4.87 -22.19
CA TYR A 36 -14.44 5.19 -20.80
C TYR A 36 -13.30 6.04 -20.23
N ALA A 37 -13.68 7.02 -19.41
CA ALA A 37 -12.74 7.70 -18.53
C ALA A 37 -12.69 6.88 -17.24
N ALA A 38 -11.99 5.74 -17.26
CA ALA A 38 -11.71 5.05 -16.00
C ALA A 38 -10.92 5.98 -15.07
N GLU A 39 -11.18 5.84 -13.78
CA GLU A 39 -10.26 6.35 -12.79
C GLU A 39 -8.85 5.80 -13.08
N TRP A 40 -7.85 6.67 -12.98
CA TRP A 40 -6.48 6.34 -13.36
C TRP A 40 -5.96 5.08 -12.66
N ILE A 41 -6.38 4.85 -11.41
CA ILE A 41 -6.06 3.65 -10.63
C ILE A 41 -6.64 2.41 -11.30
N GLN A 42 -7.95 2.39 -11.54
CA GLN A 42 -8.63 1.25 -12.17
C GLN A 42 -7.99 0.91 -13.51
N SER A 43 -7.68 1.91 -14.32
CA SER A 43 -7.05 1.67 -15.62
C SER A 43 -5.64 1.08 -15.53
N LEU A 44 -4.88 1.40 -14.47
CA LEU A 44 -3.57 0.79 -14.23
C LEU A 44 -3.71 -0.64 -13.71
N ILE A 45 -4.68 -0.89 -12.84
CA ILE A 45 -4.99 -2.25 -12.36
C ILE A 45 -5.41 -3.13 -13.54
N ASP A 46 -6.31 -2.67 -14.41
CA ASP A 46 -6.76 -3.41 -15.59
C ASP A 46 -5.61 -3.71 -16.57
N ALA A 47 -4.64 -2.79 -16.66
CA ALA A 47 -3.41 -2.99 -17.43
C ALA A 47 -2.38 -3.90 -16.74
N GLY A 48 -2.69 -4.46 -15.57
CA GLY A 48 -1.86 -5.40 -14.84
C GLY A 48 -0.76 -4.75 -14.00
N HIS A 49 -0.80 -3.44 -13.75
CA HIS A 49 0.20 -2.76 -12.93
C HIS A 49 -0.12 -2.77 -11.42
N GLY A 50 -1.31 -3.22 -11.03
CA GLY A 50 -1.75 -3.24 -9.64
C GLY A 50 -1.33 -4.51 -8.92
N PHE A 51 -0.75 -4.36 -7.72
CA PHE A 51 -0.31 -5.46 -6.88
C PHE A 51 -0.80 -5.31 -5.45
N SER A 52 -0.97 -6.45 -4.78
CA SER A 52 -1.24 -6.54 -3.34
C SER A 52 -0.26 -7.52 -2.70
N ALA A 53 0.18 -7.23 -1.49
CA ALA A 53 0.92 -8.15 -0.63
C ALA A 53 0.47 -7.98 0.82
N GLY A 54 0.65 -9.00 1.64
CA GLY A 54 0.21 -8.94 3.02
C GLY A 54 0.72 -10.07 3.89
N ILE A 55 0.39 -9.95 5.16
CA ILE A 55 0.65 -10.92 6.22
C ILE A 55 -0.66 -11.62 6.56
N GLY A 56 -0.62 -12.94 6.74
CA GLY A 56 -1.80 -13.74 7.04
C GLY A 56 -2.19 -13.62 8.49
N LEU A 57 -1.28 -13.99 9.39
CA LEU A 57 -1.47 -13.90 10.85
C LEU A 57 -0.17 -13.44 11.49
N LEU A 58 -0.15 -12.20 12.00
CA LEU A 58 0.93 -11.73 12.85
C LEU A 58 0.79 -12.40 14.23
N SER A 59 1.81 -13.13 14.65
CA SER A 59 1.80 -13.80 15.96
C SER A 59 2.50 -13.01 17.06
N ALA A 60 3.25 -11.96 16.68
CA ALA A 60 3.92 -11.05 17.61
C ALA A 60 4.03 -9.63 17.03
N ALA A 61 3.33 -8.66 17.64
CA ALA A 61 3.62 -7.25 17.39
C ALA A 61 4.82 -6.76 18.20
N GLU A 62 5.33 -5.58 17.83
CA GLU A 62 6.30 -4.89 18.67
C GLU A 62 5.65 -4.57 20.02
N ALA A 63 6.30 -4.97 21.11
CA ALA A 63 5.90 -4.58 22.45
C ALA A 63 6.08 -3.06 22.57
N LEU A 64 4.98 -2.31 22.66
CA LEU A 64 5.01 -0.87 22.89
C LEU A 64 5.63 -0.57 24.26
N PRO A 65 6.82 0.06 24.34
CA PRO A 65 7.29 0.62 25.59
C PRO A 65 6.52 1.93 25.81
N ALA A 66 5.37 1.83 26.47
CA ALA A 66 4.64 2.98 27.01
C ALA A 66 4.31 4.10 25.97
N ALA A 67 3.40 3.78 25.04
CA ALA A 67 2.62 4.72 24.21
C ALA A 67 3.18 5.17 22.85
N ALA A 68 4.33 4.67 22.38
CA ALA A 68 4.75 4.90 21.00
C ALA A 68 5.60 3.76 20.41
N ILE A 69 5.52 3.52 19.09
CA ILE A 69 6.46 2.73 18.29
C ILE A 69 7.81 3.46 18.35
N THR A 70 8.82 2.77 18.87
CA THR A 70 10.17 3.33 19.03
C THR A 70 11.24 2.50 18.35
N THR A 71 10.93 1.26 17.95
CA THR A 71 11.88 0.40 17.24
C THR A 71 11.70 0.44 15.73
N LEU A 72 12.73 -0.03 15.02
CA LEU A 72 12.82 -0.02 13.57
C LEU A 72 12.41 -1.37 13.01
N ARG A 73 11.36 -1.97 13.58
CA ARG A 73 11.00 -3.37 13.33
C ARG A 73 9.69 -3.43 12.56
N PRO A 74 9.73 -3.33 11.22
CA PRO A 74 8.52 -3.39 10.42
C PRO A 74 7.88 -4.78 10.52
N GLN A 75 6.55 -4.80 10.53
CA GLN A 75 5.74 -6.02 10.49
C GLN A 75 5.43 -6.41 9.05
N LEU A 76 5.34 -5.44 8.15
CA LEU A 76 5.19 -5.64 6.71
C LEU A 76 5.99 -4.57 5.96
N TRP A 77 6.77 -4.94 4.96
CA TRP A 77 7.44 -3.97 4.10
C TRP A 77 7.60 -4.46 2.66
N ILE A 78 7.57 -3.49 1.75
CA ILE A 78 7.75 -3.69 0.31
C ILE A 78 9.07 -3.06 -0.09
N ARG A 79 10.00 -3.89 -0.55
CA ARG A 79 11.29 -3.48 -1.10
C ARG A 79 11.12 -3.19 -2.58
N VAL A 80 11.41 -1.96 -2.97
CA VAL A 80 11.35 -1.46 -4.35
C VAL A 80 12.75 -1.50 -4.93
N PRO A 81 13.04 -2.37 -5.91
CA PRO A 81 14.39 -2.48 -6.47
C PRO A 81 14.70 -1.30 -7.41
N THR A 82 15.98 -1.16 -7.77
CA THR A 82 16.44 -0.21 -8.79
C THR A 82 15.61 -0.31 -10.08
N ASN A 83 15.42 0.83 -10.76
CA ASN A 83 14.63 0.94 -12.00
C ASN A 83 13.16 0.51 -11.83
N THR A 84 12.63 0.60 -10.62
CA THR A 84 11.21 0.34 -10.33
C THR A 84 10.65 1.52 -9.57
N THR A 85 9.46 1.98 -9.93
CA THR A 85 8.73 3.00 -9.19
C THR A 85 7.41 2.42 -8.73
N ILE A 86 7.02 2.65 -7.48
CA ILE A 86 5.68 2.32 -6.98
C ILE A 86 4.93 3.56 -6.52
N ILE A 87 3.61 3.49 -6.64
CA ILE A 87 2.68 4.43 -6.02
C ILE A 87 1.79 3.58 -5.08
N PRO A 88 1.97 3.67 -3.75
CA PRO A 88 1.08 3.03 -2.80
C PRO A 88 -0.34 3.58 -2.94
N LEU A 89 -1.31 2.68 -2.95
CA LEU A 89 -2.73 2.98 -3.12
C LEU A 89 -3.53 2.78 -1.85
N TYR A 90 -3.10 1.85 -0.99
CA TYR A 90 -3.84 1.48 0.21
C TYR A 90 -2.94 0.72 1.18
N GLY A 91 -3.17 0.91 2.47
CA GLY A 91 -2.64 0.07 3.54
C GLY A 91 -3.76 -0.25 4.52
N ALA A 92 -3.85 -1.48 5.00
CA ALA A 92 -4.79 -1.82 6.06
C ALA A 92 -4.21 -2.80 7.04
N ILE A 93 -4.72 -2.70 8.27
CA ILE A 93 -4.50 -3.65 9.35
C ILE A 93 -5.86 -4.00 9.94
N GLU A 94 -6.14 -5.28 10.01
CA GLU A 94 -7.35 -5.82 10.60
C GLU A 94 -6.95 -6.53 11.88
N VAL A 95 -7.51 -6.08 13.01
CA VAL A 95 -7.20 -6.63 14.33
C VAL A 95 -8.25 -7.69 14.65
N GLU A 96 -7.83 -8.95 14.70
CA GLU A 96 -8.70 -10.08 15.02
C GLU A 96 -8.89 -10.20 16.54
N ASP A 97 -7.79 -10.09 17.30
CA ASP A 97 -7.79 -10.12 18.75
C ASP A 97 -6.78 -9.11 19.29
N THR A 98 -7.26 -8.29 20.22
CA THR A 98 -6.44 -7.33 20.94
C THR A 98 -5.74 -7.95 22.13
N GLY A 99 -6.14 -9.13 22.58
CA GLY A 99 -5.81 -9.60 23.92
C GLY A 99 -6.30 -8.61 24.99
N ALA A 100 -5.57 -8.48 26.10
CA ALA A 100 -5.85 -7.54 27.18
C ALA A 100 -5.40 -6.08 26.90
N THR A 101 -5.22 -5.72 25.62
CA THR A 101 -4.59 -4.45 25.21
C THR A 101 -5.48 -3.24 25.45
N THR A 102 -4.87 -2.15 25.90
CA THR A 102 -5.49 -0.83 26.01
C THR A 102 -4.90 0.19 25.05
N ALA A 103 -3.88 -0.14 24.24
CA ALA A 103 -3.28 0.77 23.25
C ALA A 103 -2.67 0.07 22.03
N PHE A 104 -3.03 0.56 20.84
CA PHE A 104 -2.45 0.20 19.54
C PHE A 104 -1.94 1.45 18.84
N GLU A 105 -0.81 1.29 18.15
CA GLU A 105 -0.31 2.27 17.20
C GLU A 105 0.04 1.60 15.89
N VAL A 106 -0.22 2.31 14.79
CA VAL A 106 0.23 1.94 13.47
C VAL A 106 0.95 3.14 12.86
N ALA A 107 2.12 2.89 12.27
CA ALA A 107 2.79 3.84 11.40
C ALA A 107 3.05 3.20 10.02
N ILE A 108 2.75 3.94 8.96
CA ILE A 108 3.14 3.61 7.60
C ILE A 108 4.09 4.70 7.13
N GLY A 109 5.27 4.29 6.70
CA GLY A 109 6.34 5.20 6.31
C GLY A 109 7.04 4.75 5.03
N LYS A 110 7.94 5.59 4.55
CA LYS A 110 8.85 5.25 3.45
C LYS A 110 10.30 5.52 3.84
N VAL A 111 11.18 4.78 3.18
CA VAL A 111 12.64 4.91 3.29
C VAL A 111 13.20 5.14 1.90
N GLY A 112 14.09 6.12 1.76
CA GLY A 112 14.81 6.41 0.52
C GLY A 112 15.91 5.41 0.15
N SER A 113 15.90 4.23 0.78
CA SER A 113 16.86 3.15 0.55
C SER A 113 16.18 1.79 0.69
N ASP A 114 16.88 0.75 0.24
CA ASP A 114 16.48 -0.63 0.44
C ASP A 114 16.98 -1.11 1.81
N VAL A 115 16.06 -1.35 2.75
CA VAL A 115 16.38 -1.78 4.11
C VAL A 115 16.82 -3.25 4.21
N GLY A 116 16.79 -3.97 3.10
CA GLY A 116 17.19 -5.36 3.01
C GLY A 116 16.17 -6.34 3.60
N ASN A 117 16.64 -7.57 3.85
CA ASN A 117 15.81 -8.62 4.44
C ASN A 117 15.96 -8.74 5.95
N GLY A 118 17.07 -8.29 6.55
CA GLY A 118 17.35 -8.53 7.97
C GLY A 118 17.10 -9.98 8.40
N THR A 119 16.56 -10.16 9.60
CA THR A 119 16.05 -11.43 10.11
C THR A 119 14.52 -11.47 9.96
N SER A 120 14.05 -11.67 8.72
CA SER A 120 12.62 -11.70 8.36
C SER A 120 12.21 -12.97 7.64
N SER A 121 10.90 -13.15 7.50
CA SER A 121 10.31 -14.14 6.59
C SER A 121 9.83 -13.48 5.29
N ALA A 122 9.62 -14.29 4.25
CA ALA A 122 8.83 -13.82 3.11
C ALA A 122 7.40 -13.54 3.59
N ALA A 123 6.74 -12.53 3.02
CA ALA A 123 5.34 -12.27 3.31
C ALA A 123 4.49 -13.53 3.01
N ASP A 124 3.53 -13.85 3.89
CA ASP A 124 2.63 -15.00 3.73
C ASP A 124 1.91 -14.94 2.38
N PHE A 125 1.53 -13.71 2.00
CA PHE A 125 1.06 -13.38 0.68
C PHE A 125 2.04 -12.41 0.02
N GLY A 126 2.89 -12.96 -0.85
CA GLY A 126 3.79 -12.16 -1.68
C GLY A 126 3.04 -11.26 -2.67
N PRO A 127 3.75 -10.45 -3.47
CA PRO A 127 3.10 -9.60 -4.46
C PRO A 127 2.28 -10.42 -5.47
N VAL A 128 0.96 -10.22 -5.46
CA VAL A 128 0.02 -10.82 -6.41
C VAL A 128 -0.63 -9.72 -7.22
N ASN A 129 -0.74 -9.96 -8.52
CA ASN A 129 -1.40 -9.04 -9.43
C ASN A 129 -2.89 -8.98 -9.12
N MET A 130 -3.44 -7.76 -9.00
CA MET A 130 -4.86 -7.54 -8.73
C MET A 130 -5.73 -7.76 -9.96
N SER A 131 -5.14 -7.78 -11.17
CA SER A 131 -5.84 -8.20 -12.39
C SER A 131 -5.86 -9.72 -12.51
N THR A 132 -6.97 -10.25 -13.02
CA THR A 132 -7.16 -11.69 -13.29
C THR A 132 -7.02 -12.04 -14.77
N GLY A 133 -6.44 -11.13 -15.57
CA GLY A 133 -6.23 -11.31 -17.01
C GLY A 133 -5.17 -12.35 -17.38
N ALA A 134 -5.04 -12.65 -18.68
CA ALA A 134 -4.14 -13.69 -19.19
C ALA A 134 -2.67 -13.25 -19.32
N ASP A 135 -2.38 -11.94 -19.38
CA ASP A 135 -1.03 -11.37 -19.51
C ASP A 135 -0.75 -10.44 -18.32
N LEU A 136 -0.35 -11.03 -17.20
CA LEU A 136 -0.09 -10.29 -15.96
C LEU A 136 1.38 -9.93 -15.84
N TYR A 137 1.67 -8.65 -15.56
CA TYR A 137 3.00 -8.27 -15.12
C TYR A 137 3.32 -8.97 -13.81
N THR A 138 4.56 -9.46 -13.70
CA THR A 138 5.13 -9.94 -12.44
C THR A 138 5.75 -8.76 -11.71
N SER A 139 5.38 -8.56 -10.46
CA SER A 139 5.98 -7.54 -9.60
C SER A 139 7.49 -7.75 -9.47
N LYS A 140 8.28 -6.70 -9.68
CA LYS A 140 9.71 -6.66 -9.34
C LYS A 140 9.94 -6.41 -7.85
N CYS A 141 8.94 -5.85 -7.15
CA CYS A 141 9.03 -5.62 -5.71
C CYS A 141 9.09 -6.92 -4.91
N THR A 142 9.74 -6.87 -3.74
CA THR A 142 9.79 -7.99 -2.79
C THR A 142 9.04 -7.61 -1.52
N ALA A 143 8.03 -8.39 -1.15
CA ALA A 143 7.33 -8.23 0.13
C ALA A 143 7.97 -9.10 1.23
N ARG A 144 8.08 -8.54 2.43
CA ARG A 144 8.66 -9.15 3.62
C ARG A 144 7.80 -8.88 4.84
N GLN A 145 7.91 -9.74 5.84
CA GLN A 145 7.14 -9.62 7.06
C GLN A 145 7.93 -10.00 8.30
N GLU A 146 7.40 -9.59 9.46
CA GLU A 146 7.88 -9.98 10.80
C GLU A 146 9.39 -9.82 10.99
N ALA A 147 9.89 -8.57 10.98
CA ALA A 147 11.28 -8.32 11.31
C ALA A 147 11.58 -8.73 12.77
N THR A 148 12.44 -9.73 12.94
CA THR A 148 12.85 -10.21 14.28
C THR A 148 13.95 -9.35 14.92
N GLY A 149 14.44 -8.32 14.21
CA GLY A 149 15.36 -7.30 14.70
C GLY A 149 15.17 -5.99 13.94
N ASP A 150 15.82 -4.92 14.39
CA ASP A 150 15.79 -3.60 13.73
C ASP A 150 16.31 -3.70 12.29
N VAL A 151 15.66 -3.00 11.37
CA VAL A 151 16.17 -2.82 10.02
C VAL A 151 17.09 -1.61 9.93
N THR A 152 17.90 -1.57 8.89
CA THR A 152 19.03 -0.64 8.75
C THR A 152 18.65 0.84 8.54
N ALA A 153 17.36 1.18 8.50
CA ALA A 153 16.90 2.56 8.35
C ALA A 153 15.48 2.76 8.90
N ASP A 154 15.29 3.87 9.60
CA ASP A 154 14.01 4.42 10.03
C ASP A 154 13.17 4.85 8.82
N ALA A 155 11.86 5.01 9.00
CA ALA A 155 11.08 5.80 8.06
C ALA A 155 11.70 7.21 8.00
N ASP A 156 12.19 7.60 6.82
CA ASP A 156 12.61 8.97 6.56
C ASP A 156 11.40 9.93 6.55
N ASP A 157 10.19 9.37 6.37
CA ASP A 157 8.92 10.09 6.27
C ASP A 157 7.75 9.19 6.69
N ASP A 158 7.01 9.62 7.71
CA ASP A 158 5.76 9.00 8.14
C ASP A 158 4.63 9.46 7.21
N LEU A 159 4.25 8.58 6.29
CA LEU A 159 3.17 8.82 5.34
C LEU A 159 1.80 8.85 6.05
N TRP A 160 1.67 8.06 7.10
CA TRP A 160 0.47 7.96 7.90
C TRP A 160 0.77 7.34 9.27
N ARG A 161 0.09 7.82 10.31
CA ARG A 161 0.20 7.28 11.66
C ARG A 161 -1.15 7.36 12.34
N ALA A 162 -1.54 6.30 13.03
CA ALA A 162 -2.79 6.24 13.79
C ALA A 162 -2.55 5.59 15.15
N PHE A 163 -3.24 6.12 16.16
CA PHE A 163 -3.17 5.64 17.53
C PHE A 163 -4.59 5.42 18.04
N LYS A 164 -4.82 4.29 18.72
CA LYS A 164 -6.07 4.01 19.42
C LYS A 164 -5.74 3.43 20.79
N SER A 165 -6.07 4.18 21.84
CA SER A 165 -6.05 3.69 23.22
C SER A 165 -7.46 3.64 23.79
N GLU A 166 -7.79 2.56 24.49
CA GLU A 166 -8.96 2.51 25.36
C GLU A 166 -8.61 3.18 26.69
N ASP A 167 -9.14 4.37 26.92
CA ASP A 167 -9.20 4.97 28.25
C ASP A 167 -10.43 4.39 28.97
N ASN A 168 -10.30 3.21 29.59
CA ASN A 168 -11.43 2.65 30.34
C ASN A 168 -10.98 1.93 31.61
N ALA A 169 -10.75 2.71 32.66
CA ALA A 169 -10.54 2.17 34.00
C ALA A 169 -11.80 1.55 34.63
N THR A 170 -12.99 1.62 34.01
CA THR A 170 -14.25 1.21 34.70
C THR A 170 -15.35 0.55 33.85
N THR A 171 -15.21 0.43 32.53
CA THR A 171 -16.21 -0.30 31.71
C THR A 171 -15.50 -1.15 30.65
N PRO A 172 -15.77 -2.47 30.51
CA PRO A 172 -15.24 -3.23 29.38
C PRO A 172 -15.81 -2.62 28.11
N ALA A 173 -14.94 -2.13 27.22
CA ALA A 173 -15.40 -1.58 25.98
C ALA A 173 -16.12 -2.67 25.19
N THR A 174 -17.37 -2.40 24.84
CA THR A 174 -18.00 -3.07 23.71
C THR A 174 -17.36 -2.46 22.47
N ALA A 175 -16.08 -2.81 22.24
CA ALA A 175 -15.17 -2.04 21.40
C ALA A 175 -15.52 -2.24 19.93
N GLY A 176 -15.91 -1.15 19.25
CA GLY A 176 -15.97 -1.13 17.80
C GLY A 176 -14.60 -1.47 17.19
N GLY A 177 -14.62 -2.12 16.02
CA GLY A 177 -13.45 -2.70 15.35
C GLY A 177 -12.20 -1.81 15.39
N LEU A 178 -11.05 -2.44 15.64
CA LEU A 178 -9.72 -1.83 15.68
C LEU A 178 -9.03 -1.83 14.32
N ASN A 179 -9.81 -1.80 13.25
CA ASN A 179 -9.28 -1.80 11.90
C ASN A 179 -8.70 -0.42 11.58
N PHE A 180 -7.51 -0.43 11.01
CA PHE A 180 -6.76 0.75 10.59
C PHE A 180 -6.67 0.73 9.09
N GLU A 181 -7.10 1.82 8.45
CA GLU A 181 -7.06 1.96 7.00
C GLU A 181 -6.37 3.26 6.61
N TRP A 182 -5.38 3.13 5.75
CA TRP A 182 -4.69 4.24 5.11
C TRP A 182 -5.03 4.25 3.62
N ASP A 183 -5.59 5.38 3.19
CA ASP A 183 -5.93 5.62 1.81
C ASP A 183 -5.45 7.03 1.39
N PRO A 184 -4.38 7.13 0.59
CA PRO A 184 -3.80 8.41 0.21
C PRO A 184 -4.55 9.11 -0.95
N ARG A 185 -5.82 8.75 -1.25
CA ARG A 185 -6.72 9.39 -2.24
C ARG A 185 -6.60 10.93 -2.19
N GLY A 186 -5.71 11.49 -3.03
CA GLY A 186 -5.43 12.93 -3.12
C GLY A 186 -3.95 13.31 -3.19
N ARG A 187 -3.06 12.57 -2.51
CA ARG A 187 -1.59 12.78 -2.54
C ARG A 187 -0.85 11.47 -2.37
N ALA A 188 -1.01 10.58 -3.35
CA ALA A 188 -0.33 9.29 -3.33
C ALA A 188 1.20 9.50 -3.37
N PRO A 189 1.94 8.97 -2.38
CA PRO A 189 3.39 9.09 -2.38
C PRO A 189 3.98 8.29 -3.54
N LYS A 190 5.16 8.70 -4.01
CA LYS A 190 5.89 7.99 -5.04
C LYS A 190 7.22 7.52 -4.48
N LEU A 191 7.49 6.22 -4.61
CA LEU A 191 8.75 5.62 -4.20
C LEU A 191 9.50 5.18 -5.46
N VAL A 192 10.70 5.70 -5.67
CA VAL A 192 11.59 5.33 -6.78
C VAL A 192 12.72 4.50 -6.20
N GLY A 193 12.87 3.27 -6.68
CA GLY A 193 13.83 2.32 -6.12
C GLY A 193 15.29 2.66 -6.45
N PRO A 194 16.25 2.28 -5.58
CA PRO A 194 16.06 1.48 -4.37
C PRO A 194 15.38 2.26 -3.23
N ALA A 195 14.26 1.74 -2.73
CA ALA A 195 13.44 2.36 -1.70
C ALA A 195 12.62 1.30 -0.96
N THR A 196 12.05 1.65 0.19
CA THR A 196 11.22 0.73 0.98
C THR A 196 9.94 1.41 1.46
N LEU A 197 8.78 0.75 1.30
CA LEU A 197 7.54 1.10 1.99
C LEU A 197 7.43 0.24 3.24
N ILE A 198 7.21 0.81 4.41
CA ILE A 198 7.20 0.09 5.69
C ILE A 198 5.90 0.29 6.45
N MET A 199 5.49 -0.73 7.17
CA MET A 199 4.41 -0.71 8.15
C MET A 199 4.93 -1.20 9.48
N ASN A 200 4.77 -0.38 10.50
CA ASN A 200 5.10 -0.67 11.87
C ASN A 200 3.80 -0.73 12.68
N ILE A 201 3.69 -1.74 13.52
CA ILE A 201 2.53 -2.05 14.37
C ILE A 201 3.05 -2.25 15.78
N GLY A 202 2.66 -1.33 16.66
CA GLY A 202 2.93 -1.41 18.08
C GLY A 202 1.67 -1.82 18.83
N SER A 203 1.81 -2.73 19.80
CA SER A 203 0.77 -3.05 20.77
C SER A 203 1.35 -3.28 22.18
N SER A 204 0.58 -2.97 23.23
CA SER A 204 0.99 -3.21 24.62
C SER A 204 0.84 -4.67 25.06
N SER A 205 0.22 -5.52 24.24
CA SER A 205 0.25 -6.99 24.38
C SER A 205 0.37 -7.66 23.00
N ALA A 206 0.55 -8.98 22.93
CA ALA A 206 0.70 -9.70 21.66
C ALA A 206 -0.66 -9.77 20.91
N PRO A 207 -0.87 -8.97 19.86
CA PRO A 207 -2.15 -8.95 19.16
C PRO A 207 -2.14 -9.97 18.02
N ILE A 208 -3.33 -10.38 17.60
CA ILE A 208 -3.51 -11.14 16.37
C ILE A 208 -4.02 -10.16 15.31
N VAL A 209 -3.17 -9.88 14.31
CA VAL A 209 -3.49 -8.92 13.25
C VAL A 209 -3.18 -9.50 11.87
N THR A 210 -3.98 -9.10 10.90
CA THR A 210 -3.66 -9.24 9.48
C THR A 210 -3.30 -7.86 8.94
N ALA A 211 -2.46 -7.79 7.91
CA ALA A 211 -2.08 -6.51 7.32
C ALA A 211 -1.78 -6.66 5.83
N ARG A 212 -2.03 -5.59 5.07
CA ARG A 212 -1.82 -5.58 3.63
C ARG A 212 -1.41 -4.22 3.10
N PHE A 213 -0.67 -4.25 2.00
CA PHE A 213 -0.41 -3.11 1.14
C PHE A 213 -0.93 -3.38 -0.27
N GLN A 214 -1.42 -2.33 -0.92
CA GLN A 214 -1.71 -2.32 -2.34
C GLN A 214 -0.95 -1.17 -3.00
N TRP A 215 -0.39 -1.42 -4.19
CA TRP A 215 0.34 -0.42 -4.95
C TRP A 215 0.17 -0.63 -6.46
N VAL A 216 0.50 0.39 -7.24
CA VAL A 216 0.79 0.23 -8.66
C VAL A 216 2.29 0.29 -8.90
N GLU A 217 2.79 -0.54 -9.80
CA GLU A 217 4.21 -0.66 -10.13
C GLU A 217 4.50 -0.26 -11.58
N PHE A 218 5.54 0.54 -11.75
CA PHE A 218 6.11 0.97 -13.01
C PHE A 218 7.56 0.50 -13.08
N ALA A 219 7.76 -0.64 -13.74
CA ALA A 219 9.06 -1.13 -14.10
C ALA A 219 9.61 -0.32 -15.28
N SER A 220 10.78 0.30 -15.08
CA SER A 220 11.63 0.80 -16.17
C SER A 220 12.65 -0.24 -16.63
#